data_AF-A0A381Y5X0-F1
#
_entry.id   AF-A0A381Y5X0-F1
#
_cell.length_a   1.000
_cell.length_b   1.000
_cell.length_c   1.000
_cell.angle_alpha   90.00
_cell.angle_beta   90.00
_cell.angle_gamma   90.00
#
_symmetry.space_group_name_H-M   'P 1'
#
loop_
_entity.id
_entity.type
_entity.pdbx_description
1 polymer ?
#
loop_
_entity_poly.entity_id
_entity_poly.type
_entity_poly.pdbx_seq_one_letter_code
_entity_poly.pdbx_strand_id
1 'polypeptide(L)'
;MNIDQKIKKKDSQKELVKLYKELEFHNQKYHLDDDPQISDTEFDKLFRRATEIEKEFPELKRKNSPTDLVGAKPLEKFNKVKHSIPMLSIQNAKDLNEVQSWIDSLSSFLMLDQNQQIEFVAEPKIDGLSATIIYEEGKMVLGATRGDGSYGEDVTENLKTIVDIPKKINEKKAPKVLEVRGEVYISHEDFDELNRLQEESGKDLFKNPRNAAAGSLKQLDPMETSKRPLRFFAYSWGRISPLLYEKHSDIINNFNDLGLPVNPLSTVHDSLKSLEKYYDEILRKRIDIGYDIDGIVYKLNRLDWRERLQSTDHHPRWAIAHKFPAERVASEIIDVHIQVGRTGVLTPVARLKPVMIGGAVVSNASLHNYEDIQKKDIRIGDKVWVQRAGDVIPQVIEVIKSKRKDSLREIKIPEKCPVCGSPAEKELLSDKDGKKMSYEKYIRCTGGFSCSSQAKERLKHFVSK
;
A
#
# COMPACT_ATOMS: atom_id res chain seq x y z
N MET A 1 14.57 -14.15 -33.19
CA MET A 1 14.43 -14.89 -31.90
C MET A 1 14.69 -16.36 -32.14
N ASN A 2 15.67 -16.92 -31.43
CA ASN A 2 15.90 -18.37 -31.41
C ASN A 2 14.70 -19.11 -30.74
N ILE A 3 14.59 -20.42 -30.91
CA ILE A 3 13.49 -21.26 -30.38
C ILE A 3 13.30 -21.04 -28.88
N ASP A 4 14.39 -20.99 -28.11
CA ASP A 4 14.34 -20.76 -26.65
C ASP A 4 13.78 -19.38 -26.30
N GLN A 5 14.12 -18.35 -27.08
CA GLN A 5 13.56 -17.01 -26.92
C GLN A 5 12.05 -17.00 -27.21
N LYS A 6 11.59 -17.74 -28.23
CA LYS A 6 10.15 -17.85 -28.56
C LYS A 6 9.37 -18.58 -27.47
N ILE A 7 9.94 -19.64 -26.89
CA ILE A 7 9.36 -20.36 -25.76
C ILE A 7 9.27 -19.44 -24.54
N LYS A 8 10.39 -18.78 -24.18
CA LYS A 8 10.45 -17.83 -23.07
C LYS A 8 9.43 -16.69 -23.21
N LYS A 9 9.26 -16.13 -24.41
CA LYS A 9 8.24 -15.10 -24.68
C LYS A 9 6.82 -15.62 -24.51
N LYS A 10 6.52 -16.83 -24.98
CA LYS A 10 5.19 -17.45 -24.85
C LYS A 10 4.84 -17.74 -23.38
N ASP A 11 5.80 -18.17 -22.59
CA ASP A 11 5.60 -18.41 -21.16
C ASP A 11 5.48 -17.09 -20.40
N SER A 12 6.31 -16.09 -20.72
CA SER A 12 6.22 -14.74 -20.16
C SER A 12 4.87 -14.07 -20.47
N GLN A 13 4.32 -14.27 -21.67
CA GLN A 13 2.99 -13.78 -22.02
C GLN A 13 1.88 -14.41 -21.16
N LYS A 14 1.95 -15.73 -20.90
CA LYS A 14 0.97 -16.42 -20.02
C LYS A 14 1.09 -15.96 -18.57
N GLU A 15 2.32 -15.74 -18.10
CA GLU A 15 2.59 -15.22 -16.77
C GLU A 15 2.04 -13.80 -16.62
N LEU A 16 2.33 -12.92 -17.59
CA LEU A 16 1.89 -11.53 -17.60
C LEU A 16 0.37 -11.38 -17.54
N VAL A 17 -0.38 -12.24 -18.24
CA VAL A 17 -1.86 -12.26 -18.17
C VAL A 17 -2.36 -12.57 -16.75
N LYS A 18 -1.69 -13.48 -16.02
CA LYS A 18 -2.06 -13.80 -14.64
C LYS A 18 -1.72 -12.64 -13.70
N LEU A 19 -0.50 -12.11 -13.83
CA LEU A 19 -0.03 -10.97 -13.02
C LEU A 19 -0.94 -9.76 -13.19
N TYR A 20 -1.34 -9.43 -14.42
CA TYR A 20 -2.26 -8.31 -14.65
C TYR A 20 -3.60 -8.50 -13.94
N LYS A 21 -4.18 -9.69 -13.99
CA LYS A 21 -5.45 -9.98 -13.33
C LYS A 21 -5.35 -9.87 -11.80
N GLU A 22 -4.25 -10.35 -11.22
CA GLU A 22 -4.00 -10.23 -9.78
C GLU A 22 -3.77 -8.77 -9.37
N LEU A 23 -2.96 -8.03 -10.13
CA LEU A 23 -2.71 -6.60 -9.89
C LEU A 23 -4.00 -5.79 -9.94
N GLU A 24 -4.83 -5.97 -10.96
CA GLU A 24 -6.13 -5.27 -11.08
C GLU A 24 -7.05 -5.55 -9.89
N PHE A 25 -7.18 -6.83 -9.52
CA PHE A 25 -8.02 -7.24 -8.40
C PHE A 25 -7.54 -6.63 -7.07
N HIS A 26 -6.24 -6.69 -6.80
CA HIS A 26 -5.68 -6.16 -5.56
C HIS A 26 -5.69 -4.63 -5.52
N ASN A 27 -5.44 -3.97 -6.65
CA ASN A 27 -5.51 -2.51 -6.76
C ASN A 27 -6.93 -1.98 -6.52
N GLN A 28 -7.95 -2.69 -7.02
CA GLN A 28 -9.36 -2.40 -6.74
C GLN A 28 -9.66 -2.54 -5.25
N LYS A 29 -9.30 -3.68 -4.65
CA LYS A 29 -9.52 -3.96 -3.22
C LYS A 29 -8.85 -2.93 -2.31
N TYR A 30 -7.66 -2.47 -2.70
CA TYR A 30 -6.87 -1.53 -1.93
C TYR A 30 -7.41 -0.09 -2.02
N HIS A 31 -7.78 0.39 -3.22
CA HIS A 31 -8.15 1.79 -3.43
C HIS A 31 -9.66 2.10 -3.37
N LEU A 32 -10.51 1.15 -3.78
CA LEU A 32 -11.96 1.35 -3.79
C LEU A 32 -12.62 0.80 -2.54
N ASP A 33 -12.31 -0.46 -2.22
CA ASP A 33 -13.03 -1.20 -1.19
C ASP A 33 -12.46 -0.94 0.21
N ASP A 34 -11.29 -0.30 0.30
CA ASP A 34 -10.50 -0.12 1.53
C ASP A 34 -10.30 -1.47 2.28
N ASP A 35 -10.17 -2.56 1.52
CA ASP A 35 -10.16 -3.96 1.99
C ASP A 35 -9.03 -4.77 1.32
N PRO A 36 -7.75 -4.44 1.60
CA PRO A 36 -6.63 -5.13 0.98
C PRO A 36 -6.61 -6.63 1.31
N GLN A 37 -6.25 -7.44 0.30
CA GLN A 37 -6.23 -8.91 0.38
C GLN A 37 -4.82 -9.50 0.43
N ILE A 38 -3.81 -8.75 -0.05
CA ILE A 38 -2.38 -9.09 -0.01
C ILE A 38 -1.60 -7.88 0.45
N SER A 39 -0.41 -8.12 0.98
CA SER A 39 0.45 -7.06 1.50
C SER A 39 1.04 -6.18 0.41
N ASP A 40 1.41 -4.95 0.74
CA ASP A 40 2.10 -4.02 -0.17
C ASP A 40 3.39 -4.64 -0.72
N THR A 41 4.10 -5.42 0.08
CA THR A 41 5.30 -6.14 -0.37
C THR A 41 4.97 -7.25 -1.38
N GLU A 42 3.87 -7.97 -1.19
CA GLU A 42 3.41 -8.96 -2.17
C GLU A 42 2.94 -8.29 -3.45
N PHE A 43 2.19 -7.19 -3.33
CA PHE A 43 1.76 -6.39 -4.47
C PHE A 43 2.97 -5.84 -5.24
N ASP A 44 3.96 -5.27 -4.56
CA ASP A 44 5.21 -4.77 -5.16
C ASP A 44 5.99 -5.87 -5.87
N LYS A 45 5.97 -7.12 -5.36
CA LYS A 45 6.59 -8.27 -6.04
C LYS A 45 5.86 -8.62 -7.32
N LEU A 46 4.53 -8.66 -7.30
CA LEU A 46 3.72 -8.90 -8.50
C LEU A 46 3.94 -7.80 -9.55
N PHE A 47 3.93 -6.54 -9.09
CA PHE A 47 4.15 -5.35 -9.91
C PHE A 47 5.54 -5.39 -10.55
N ARG A 48 6.58 -5.61 -9.74
CA ARG A 48 7.96 -5.71 -10.21
C ARG A 48 8.13 -6.82 -11.24
N ARG A 49 7.59 -8.01 -10.98
CA ARG A 49 7.68 -9.13 -11.92
C ARG A 49 7.00 -8.79 -13.25
N ALA A 50 5.84 -8.14 -13.22
CA ALA A 50 5.17 -7.66 -14.42
C ALA A 50 6.03 -6.63 -15.18
N THR A 51 6.60 -5.64 -14.47
CA THR A 51 7.48 -4.63 -15.06
C THR A 51 8.77 -5.23 -15.65
N GLU A 52 9.36 -6.24 -15.01
CA GLU A 52 10.54 -6.95 -15.53
C GLU A 52 10.21 -7.65 -16.85
N ILE A 53 9.07 -8.34 -16.93
CA ILE A 53 8.60 -8.99 -18.17
C ILE A 53 8.34 -7.95 -19.26
N GLU A 54 7.72 -6.82 -18.94
CA GLU A 54 7.46 -5.74 -19.89
C GLU A 54 8.75 -5.08 -20.41
N LYS A 55 9.76 -4.94 -19.55
CA LYS A 55 11.08 -4.45 -19.96
C LYS A 55 11.81 -5.44 -20.86
N GLU A 56 11.70 -6.74 -20.57
CA GLU A 56 12.33 -7.80 -21.37
C GLU A 56 11.62 -7.98 -22.73
N PHE A 57 10.29 -7.86 -22.77
CA PHE A 57 9.47 -8.01 -23.98
C PHE A 57 8.50 -6.83 -24.13
N PRO A 58 8.97 -5.65 -24.60
CA PRO A 58 8.14 -4.45 -24.73
C PRO A 58 6.87 -4.64 -25.58
N GLU A 59 6.90 -5.55 -26.55
CA GLU A 59 5.77 -5.87 -27.43
C GLU A 59 4.63 -6.65 -26.73
N LEU A 60 4.87 -7.20 -25.54
CA LEU A 60 3.83 -7.85 -24.74
C LEU A 60 3.03 -6.85 -23.88
N LYS A 61 3.55 -5.63 -23.71
CA LYS A 61 2.91 -4.60 -22.91
C LYS A 61 1.65 -4.09 -23.60
N ARG A 62 0.50 -4.17 -22.91
CA ARG A 62 -0.78 -3.65 -23.43
C ARG A 62 -0.96 -2.18 -23.06
N LYS A 63 -1.78 -1.46 -23.84
CA LYS A 63 -2.05 -0.02 -23.66
C LYS A 63 -2.58 0.36 -22.25
N ASN A 64 -3.35 -0.52 -21.61
CA ASN A 64 -3.88 -0.32 -20.25
C ASN A 64 -3.21 -1.30 -19.28
N SER A 65 -1.88 -1.33 -19.26
CA SER A 65 -1.17 -2.21 -18.34
C SER A 65 -1.43 -1.77 -16.89
N PRO A 66 -1.68 -2.68 -15.93
CA PRO A 66 -1.77 -2.33 -14.52
C PRO A 66 -0.48 -1.74 -13.95
N THR A 67 0.67 -1.97 -14.60
CA THR A 67 1.94 -1.33 -14.25
C THR A 67 1.98 0.16 -14.62
N ASP A 68 1.00 0.60 -15.42
CA ASP A 68 0.81 1.96 -15.91
C ASP A 68 -0.40 2.64 -15.25
N LEU A 69 -1.10 1.98 -14.33
CA LEU A 69 -2.25 2.56 -13.66
C LEU A 69 -1.83 3.26 -12.37
N VAL A 70 -2.42 4.44 -12.14
CA VAL A 70 -2.32 5.17 -10.88
C VAL A 70 -3.64 5.04 -10.15
N GLY A 71 -3.62 4.58 -8.90
CA GLY A 71 -4.81 4.51 -8.05
C GLY A 71 -5.95 3.68 -8.65
N ALA A 72 -7.20 4.11 -8.41
CA ALA A 72 -8.40 3.50 -8.95
C ALA A 72 -9.46 4.55 -9.31
N LYS A 73 -10.38 4.19 -10.20
CA LYS A 73 -11.43 5.10 -10.68
C LYS A 73 -12.29 5.62 -9.52
N PRO A 74 -12.66 6.92 -9.51
CA PRO A 74 -13.50 7.47 -8.46
C PRO A 74 -14.85 6.75 -8.30
N LEU A 75 -15.32 6.62 -7.07
CA LEU A 75 -16.63 6.05 -6.73
C LEU A 75 -17.76 6.89 -7.35
N GLU A 76 -18.79 6.24 -7.90
CA GLU A 76 -19.94 6.92 -8.53
C GLU A 76 -20.78 7.76 -7.56
N LYS A 77 -20.64 7.52 -6.25
CA LYS A 77 -21.39 8.22 -5.20
C LYS A 77 -20.87 9.62 -4.90
N PHE A 78 -19.66 9.95 -5.36
CA PHE A 78 -19.05 11.27 -5.22
C PHE A 78 -18.99 11.97 -6.57
N ASN A 79 -19.04 13.31 -6.55
CA ASN A 79 -18.76 14.09 -7.75
C ASN A 79 -17.31 13.89 -8.18
N LYS A 80 -17.08 13.77 -9.48
CA LYS A 80 -15.74 13.60 -10.04
C LYS A 80 -15.07 14.95 -10.22
N VAL A 81 -13.88 15.09 -9.67
CA VAL A 81 -13.03 16.28 -9.83
C VAL A 81 -11.89 15.96 -10.76
N LYS A 82 -11.74 16.74 -11.84
CA LYS A 82 -10.57 16.63 -12.71
C LYS A 82 -9.39 17.37 -12.09
N HIS A 83 -8.26 16.70 -11.92
CA HIS A 83 -7.04 17.32 -11.41
C HIS A 83 -6.43 18.25 -12.46
N SER A 84 -6.04 19.46 -12.05
CA SER A 84 -5.41 20.45 -12.95
C SER A 84 -4.06 19.96 -13.47
N ILE A 85 -3.30 19.31 -12.60
CA ILE A 85 -2.07 18.58 -12.91
C ILE A 85 -2.30 17.14 -12.42
N PRO A 86 -1.94 16.08 -13.17
CA PRO A 86 -2.12 14.72 -12.68
C PRO A 86 -1.45 14.45 -11.32
N MET A 87 -2.12 13.67 -10.47
CA MET A 87 -1.58 13.15 -9.21
C MET A 87 -1.00 11.76 -9.46
N LEU A 88 0.31 11.71 -9.70
CA LEU A 88 1.03 10.49 -10.06
C LEU A 88 1.43 9.65 -8.84
N SER A 89 1.80 8.39 -9.07
CA SER A 89 2.49 7.55 -8.11
C SER A 89 3.99 7.91 -8.06
N ILE A 90 4.75 7.27 -7.17
CA ILE A 90 6.21 7.43 -7.07
C ILE A 90 6.86 6.09 -7.39
N GLN A 91 8.00 6.11 -8.09
CA GLN A 91 8.80 4.91 -8.34
C GLN A 91 9.37 4.37 -7.02
N ASN A 92 9.30 3.05 -6.81
CA ASN A 92 9.85 2.41 -5.62
C ASN A 92 11.33 2.02 -5.82
N ALA A 93 12.13 2.19 -4.76
CA ALA A 93 13.46 1.60 -4.57
C ALA A 93 13.43 0.65 -3.36
N LYS A 94 14.03 -0.54 -3.50
CA LYS A 94 14.11 -1.54 -2.41
C LYS A 94 15.37 -1.44 -1.56
N ASP A 95 16.41 -0.82 -2.10
CA ASP A 95 17.73 -0.75 -1.48
C ASP A 95 18.48 0.49 -1.98
N LEU A 96 19.61 0.75 -1.33
CA LEU A 96 20.46 1.90 -1.63
C LEU A 96 21.08 1.86 -3.04
N ASN A 97 21.25 0.68 -3.64
CA ASN A 97 21.78 0.57 -5.00
C ASN A 97 20.77 1.07 -6.04
N GLU A 98 19.47 0.79 -5.83
CA GLU A 98 18.40 1.34 -6.67
C GLU A 98 18.29 2.87 -6.51
N VAL A 99 18.55 3.40 -5.31
CA VAL A 99 18.64 4.86 -5.06
C VAL A 99 19.85 5.47 -5.78
N GLN A 100 21.03 4.86 -5.69
CA GLN A 100 22.22 5.33 -6.41
C GLN A 100 21.99 5.32 -7.93
N SER A 101 21.40 4.25 -8.46
CA SER A 101 21.08 4.14 -9.89
C SER A 101 20.13 5.24 -10.35
N TRP A 102 19.17 5.62 -9.49
CA TRP A 102 18.30 6.76 -9.75
C TRP A 102 19.07 8.08 -9.77
N ILE A 103 19.95 8.33 -8.79
CA ILE A 103 20.80 9.54 -8.76
C ILE A 103 21.67 9.62 -10.03
N ASP A 104 22.30 8.52 -10.43
CA ASP A 104 23.13 8.45 -11.65
C ASP A 104 22.32 8.77 -12.91
N SER A 105 21.07 8.31 -12.97
CA SER A 105 20.14 8.63 -14.05
C SER A 105 19.78 10.12 -14.10
N LEU A 106 19.65 10.78 -12.94
CA LEU A 106 19.40 12.23 -12.87
C LEU A 106 20.60 13.00 -13.41
N SER A 107 21.81 12.68 -12.93
CA SER A 107 23.06 13.32 -13.34
C SER A 107 23.28 13.19 -14.85
N SER A 108 23.04 11.99 -15.39
CA SER A 108 23.17 11.71 -16.82
C SER A 108 22.16 12.50 -17.65
N PHE A 109 20.89 12.53 -17.24
CA PHE A 109 19.83 13.23 -17.97
C PHE A 109 20.02 14.75 -17.96
N LEU A 110 20.41 15.31 -16.82
CA LEU A 110 20.62 16.74 -16.65
C LEU A 110 21.96 17.22 -17.23
N MET A 111 22.84 16.29 -17.63
CA MET A 111 24.20 16.53 -18.11
C MET A 111 25.02 17.30 -17.06
N LEU A 112 24.93 16.87 -15.81
CA LEU A 112 25.62 17.54 -14.71
C LEU A 112 27.12 17.21 -14.74
N ASP A 113 27.94 18.21 -14.48
CA ASP A 113 29.38 18.02 -14.28
C ASP A 113 29.66 17.34 -12.94
N GLN A 114 30.83 16.70 -12.79
CA GLN A 114 31.23 16.02 -11.54
C GLN A 114 31.25 16.94 -10.31
N ASN A 115 31.34 18.25 -10.52
CA ASN A 115 31.37 19.25 -9.44
C ASN A 115 29.99 19.80 -9.07
N GLN A 116 28.92 19.45 -9.81
CA GLN A 116 27.57 19.94 -9.52
C GLN A 116 26.90 19.05 -8.47
N GLN A 117 26.71 19.62 -7.29
CA GLN A 117 26.05 18.95 -6.19
C GLN A 117 24.54 18.90 -6.38
N ILE A 118 23.95 17.73 -6.13
CA ILE A 118 22.50 17.53 -6.16
C ILE A 118 21.96 17.56 -4.74
N GLU A 119 21.05 18.50 -4.48
CA GLU A 119 20.28 18.54 -3.24
C GLU A 119 18.97 17.76 -3.40
N PHE A 120 18.60 17.02 -2.36
CA PHE A 120 17.35 16.28 -2.23
C PHE A 120 16.63 16.69 -0.95
N VAL A 121 15.31 16.73 -1.00
CA VAL A 121 14.49 16.72 0.21
C VAL A 121 14.12 15.27 0.49
N ALA A 122 14.44 14.81 1.70
CA ALA A 122 14.04 13.50 2.21
C ALA A 122 12.91 13.69 3.22
N GLU A 123 11.81 12.98 3.03
CA GLU A 123 10.63 13.09 3.89
C GLU A 123 10.05 11.70 4.20
N PRO A 124 9.49 11.48 5.41
CA PRO A 124 8.82 10.21 5.69
C PRO A 124 7.68 9.96 4.70
N LYS A 125 7.62 8.74 4.16
CA LYS A 125 6.52 8.32 3.29
C LYS A 125 5.34 7.91 4.17
N ILE A 126 4.46 8.86 4.44
CA ILE A 126 3.27 8.66 5.28
C ILE A 126 2.35 7.62 4.66
N ASP A 127 1.85 6.70 5.48
CA ASP A 127 0.90 5.68 5.05
C ASP A 127 -0.54 6.14 5.31
N GLY A 128 -1.14 6.81 4.31
CA GLY A 128 -2.49 7.37 4.43
C GLY A 128 -3.26 7.41 3.11
N LEU A 129 -4.06 8.45 2.94
CA LEU A 129 -4.77 8.74 1.70
C LEU A 129 -4.36 10.11 1.15
N SER A 130 -3.79 10.13 -0.05
CA SER A 130 -3.44 11.37 -0.73
C SER A 130 -4.67 12.22 -1.07
N ALA A 131 -4.59 13.49 -0.73
CA ALA A 131 -5.60 14.51 -1.01
C ALA A 131 -4.97 15.75 -1.65
N THR A 132 -5.79 16.47 -2.42
CA THR A 132 -5.45 17.77 -3.00
C THR A 132 -6.47 18.81 -2.55
N ILE A 133 -6.02 20.03 -2.27
CA ILE A 133 -6.83 21.14 -1.75
C ILE A 133 -6.48 22.38 -2.54
N ILE A 134 -7.47 23.00 -3.18
CA ILE A 134 -7.29 24.24 -3.92
C ILE A 134 -7.74 25.41 -3.07
N TYR A 135 -6.83 26.36 -2.90
CA TYR A 135 -7.08 27.69 -2.36
C TYR A 135 -7.05 28.72 -3.48
N GLU A 136 -8.09 29.53 -3.56
CA GLU A 136 -8.13 30.72 -4.43
C GLU A 136 -8.27 31.96 -3.54
N GLU A 137 -7.36 32.91 -3.73
CA GLU A 137 -7.25 34.11 -2.88
C GLU A 137 -7.23 33.77 -1.38
N GLY A 138 -6.52 32.69 -1.05
CA GLY A 138 -6.36 32.20 0.33
C GLY A 138 -7.57 31.47 0.91
N LYS A 139 -8.67 31.26 0.17
CA LYS A 139 -9.86 30.53 0.64
C LYS A 139 -9.93 29.16 0.00
N MET A 140 -10.23 28.12 0.79
CA MET A 140 -10.44 26.79 0.27
C MET A 140 -11.68 26.75 -0.62
N VAL A 141 -11.52 26.38 -1.88
CA VAL A 141 -12.62 26.27 -2.86
C VAL A 141 -12.92 24.84 -3.28
N LEU A 142 -11.95 23.94 -3.18
CA LEU A 142 -12.08 22.56 -3.62
C LEU A 142 -11.14 21.65 -2.83
N GLY A 143 -11.59 20.44 -2.54
CA GLY A 143 -10.78 19.37 -2.00
C GLY A 143 -11.15 18.04 -2.64
N ALA A 144 -10.15 17.28 -3.07
CA ALA A 144 -10.38 16.00 -3.75
C ALA A 144 -9.38 14.92 -3.34
N THR A 145 -9.79 13.67 -3.44
CA THR A 145 -8.88 12.52 -3.33
C THR A 145 -8.01 12.39 -4.58
N ARG A 146 -7.01 11.50 -4.55
CA ARG A 146 -6.24 11.15 -5.75
C ARG A 146 -7.08 10.50 -6.86
N GLY A 147 -7.96 9.57 -6.50
CA GLY A 147 -8.65 8.68 -7.45
C GLY A 147 -7.68 7.96 -8.39
N ASP A 148 -7.89 8.12 -9.70
CA ASP A 148 -7.05 7.50 -10.75
C ASP A 148 -5.85 8.36 -11.18
N GLY A 149 -5.59 9.43 -10.44
CA GLY A 149 -4.55 10.41 -10.72
C GLY A 149 -4.96 11.48 -11.73
N SER A 150 -5.95 11.23 -12.59
CA SER A 150 -6.54 12.25 -13.48
C SER A 150 -7.84 12.81 -12.91
N TYR A 151 -8.63 11.96 -12.28
CA TYR A 151 -9.88 12.29 -11.60
C TYR A 151 -9.87 11.76 -10.17
N GLY A 152 -10.35 12.58 -9.24
CA GLY A 152 -10.59 12.24 -7.84
C GLY A 152 -12.07 12.34 -7.46
N GLU A 153 -12.38 11.94 -6.23
CA GLU A 153 -13.67 12.23 -5.58
C GLU A 153 -13.64 13.61 -4.94
N ASP A 154 -14.69 14.41 -5.12
CA ASP A 154 -14.93 15.64 -4.35
C ASP A 154 -15.19 15.30 -2.88
N VAL A 155 -14.27 15.68 -2.01
CA VAL A 155 -14.34 15.49 -0.55
C VAL A 155 -14.11 16.83 0.16
N THR A 156 -14.50 17.94 -0.49
CA THR A 156 -14.26 19.31 0.00
C THR A 156 -14.81 19.52 1.40
N GLU A 157 -16.08 19.12 1.63
CA GLU A 157 -16.71 19.30 2.94
C GLU A 157 -16.13 18.38 4.01
N ASN A 158 -15.69 17.16 3.65
CA ASN A 158 -15.02 16.24 4.57
C ASN A 158 -13.66 16.80 5.00
N LEU A 159 -12.85 17.32 4.06
CA LEU A 159 -11.54 17.92 4.35
C LEU A 159 -11.68 19.16 5.25
N LYS A 160 -12.77 19.94 5.13
CA LYS A 160 -13.07 21.09 6.02
C LYS A 160 -13.32 20.69 7.48
N THR A 161 -13.52 19.41 7.78
CA THR A 161 -13.70 18.90 9.14
C THR A 161 -12.39 18.52 9.83
N ILE A 162 -11.31 18.37 9.07
CA ILE A 162 -9.99 18.02 9.58
C ILE A 162 -9.38 19.26 10.25
N VAL A 163 -9.05 19.15 11.55
CA VAL A 163 -8.55 20.28 12.37
C VAL A 163 -7.29 20.93 11.81
N ASP A 164 -6.44 20.12 11.18
CA ASP A 164 -5.16 20.52 10.60
C ASP A 164 -5.28 21.35 9.33
N ILE A 165 -6.45 21.33 8.69
CA ILE A 165 -6.64 21.94 7.38
C ILE A 165 -7.35 23.30 7.55
N PRO A 166 -6.63 24.42 7.35
CA PRO A 166 -7.23 25.73 7.48
C PRO A 166 -8.24 25.99 6.35
N LYS A 167 -9.46 26.44 6.68
CA LYS A 167 -10.45 26.87 5.66
C LYS A 167 -10.00 28.14 4.92
N LYS A 168 -9.11 28.92 5.54
CA LYS A 168 -8.45 30.08 4.99
C LYS A 168 -6.98 30.07 5.38
N ILE A 169 -6.10 30.18 4.40
CA ILE A 169 -4.65 30.35 4.60
C ILE A 169 -4.30 31.84 4.70
N ASN A 170 -3.08 32.15 5.11
CA ASN A 170 -2.60 33.53 5.22
C ASN A 170 -2.64 34.28 3.88
N GLU A 171 -3.70 35.07 3.66
CA GLU A 171 -3.98 35.79 2.40
C GLU A 171 -2.83 36.72 1.96
N LYS A 172 -2.02 37.24 2.91
CA LYS A 172 -0.88 38.12 2.58
C LYS A 172 0.29 37.40 1.94
N LYS A 173 0.43 36.10 2.21
CA LYS A 173 1.52 35.25 1.69
C LYS A 173 1.03 34.26 0.63
N ALA A 174 -0.29 34.06 0.52
CA ALA A 174 -0.88 33.11 -0.41
C ALA A 174 -0.72 33.59 -1.86
N PRO A 175 -0.29 32.71 -2.78
CA PRO A 175 -0.46 32.94 -4.21
C PRO A 175 -1.95 33.12 -4.56
N LYS A 176 -2.25 33.70 -5.74
CA LYS A 176 -3.64 33.86 -6.22
C LYS A 176 -4.35 32.51 -6.28
N VAL A 177 -3.63 31.48 -6.72
CA VAL A 177 -4.09 30.10 -6.69
C VAL A 177 -2.99 29.22 -6.12
N LEU A 178 -3.37 28.35 -5.18
CA LEU A 178 -2.50 27.33 -4.63
C LEU A 178 -3.27 26.01 -4.48
N GLU A 179 -2.88 25.01 -5.25
CA GLU A 179 -3.25 23.62 -5.04
C GLU A 179 -2.20 22.96 -4.13
N VAL A 180 -2.60 22.59 -2.92
CA VAL A 180 -1.78 21.90 -1.92
C VAL A 180 -2.07 20.40 -2.01
N ARG A 181 -1.02 19.59 -2.08
CA ARG A 181 -1.10 18.13 -2.03
C ARG A 181 -0.52 17.64 -0.71
N GLY A 182 -1.23 16.72 -0.08
CA GLY A 182 -0.84 16.17 1.20
C GLY A 182 -1.45 14.80 1.44
N GLU A 183 -1.07 14.22 2.57
CA GLU A 183 -1.56 12.92 3.01
C GLU A 183 -2.48 13.09 4.21
N VAL A 184 -3.69 12.53 4.11
CA VAL A 184 -4.61 12.39 5.23
C VAL A 184 -4.29 11.08 5.94
N TYR A 185 -4.09 11.13 7.25
CA TYR A 185 -3.69 9.97 8.06
C TYR A 185 -4.36 9.98 9.43
N ILE A 186 -4.17 8.90 10.21
CA ILE A 186 -4.59 8.80 11.61
C ILE A 186 -3.36 8.41 12.44
N SER A 187 -3.19 9.03 13.61
CA SER A 187 -2.08 8.69 14.52
C SER A 187 -2.29 7.30 15.15
N HIS A 188 -1.24 6.70 15.71
CA HIS A 188 -1.36 5.40 16.38
C HIS A 188 -2.34 5.46 17.57
N GLU A 189 -2.21 6.48 18.41
CA GLU A 189 -3.08 6.68 19.58
C GLU A 189 -4.54 6.88 19.17
N ASP A 190 -4.78 7.73 18.18
CA ASP A 190 -6.12 8.00 17.66
C ASP A 190 -6.76 6.78 17.00
N PHE A 191 -5.95 5.95 16.34
CA PHE A 191 -6.42 4.71 15.71
C PHE A 191 -6.83 3.67 16.76
N ASP A 192 -6.03 3.50 17.82
CA ASP A 192 -6.35 2.59 18.92
C ASP A 192 -7.66 2.98 19.60
N GLU A 193 -7.86 4.28 19.87
CA GLU A 193 -9.10 4.80 20.43
C GLU A 193 -10.29 4.61 19.47
N LEU A 194 -10.10 4.89 18.17
CA LEU A 194 -11.12 4.68 17.15
C LEU A 194 -11.62 3.24 17.11
N ASN A 195 -10.69 2.27 17.23
CA ASN A 195 -11.03 0.86 17.26
C ASN A 195 -11.70 0.43 18.57
N ARG A 196 -11.26 0.98 19.71
CA ARG A 196 -11.93 0.77 21.00
C ARG A 196 -13.40 1.18 20.93
N LEU A 197 -13.70 2.35 20.35
CA LEU A 197 -15.08 2.83 20.16
C LEU A 197 -15.88 1.97 19.17
N GLN A 198 -15.25 1.40 18.14
CA GLN A 198 -15.88 0.45 17.21
C GLN A 198 -16.28 -0.85 17.93
N GLU A 199 -15.39 -1.38 18.76
CA GLU A 199 -15.63 -2.59 19.56
C GLU A 199 -16.80 -2.40 20.53
N GLU A 200 -16.82 -1.29 21.26
CA GLU A 200 -17.92 -0.93 22.17
C GLU A 200 -19.26 -0.78 21.46
N SER A 201 -19.23 -0.36 20.19
CA SER A 201 -20.41 -0.22 19.34
C SER A 201 -20.79 -1.51 18.59
N GLY A 202 -20.08 -2.62 18.80
CA GLY A 202 -20.31 -3.91 18.12
C GLY A 202 -20.06 -3.88 16.61
N LYS A 203 -19.22 -2.95 16.13
CA LYS A 203 -18.86 -2.79 14.71
C LYS A 203 -17.55 -3.50 14.40
N ASP A 204 -17.33 -3.80 13.12
CA ASP A 204 -16.06 -4.33 12.67
C ASP A 204 -14.93 -3.31 12.91
N LEU A 205 -13.80 -3.80 13.40
CA LEU A 205 -12.60 -3.00 13.62
C LEU A 205 -11.99 -2.59 12.28
N PHE A 206 -11.39 -1.41 12.25
CA PHE A 206 -10.53 -1.02 11.16
C PHE A 206 -9.24 -1.85 11.19
N LYS A 207 -8.78 -2.25 10.01
CA LYS A 207 -7.61 -3.13 9.88
C LYS A 207 -6.29 -2.42 10.21
N ASN A 208 -6.21 -1.13 9.90
CA ASN A 208 -5.01 -0.31 10.05
C ASN A 208 -5.36 1.20 9.91
N PRO A 209 -4.43 2.10 10.28
CA PRO A 209 -4.61 3.54 10.18
C PRO A 209 -4.92 4.05 8.76
N ARG A 210 -4.29 3.49 7.72
CA ARG A 210 -4.49 3.94 6.32
C ARG A 210 -5.93 3.69 5.84
N ASN A 211 -6.45 2.48 6.00
CA ASN A 211 -7.82 2.12 5.65
C ASN A 211 -8.82 2.84 6.52
N ALA A 212 -8.51 3.03 7.81
CA ALA A 212 -9.32 3.87 8.69
C ALA A 212 -9.38 5.32 8.17
N ALA A 213 -8.25 5.91 7.76
CA ALA A 213 -8.19 7.25 7.19
C ALA A 213 -9.00 7.34 5.90
N ALA A 214 -8.78 6.42 4.96
CA ALA A 214 -9.46 6.40 3.68
C ALA A 214 -10.98 6.25 3.82
N GLY A 215 -11.43 5.29 4.63
CA GLY A 215 -12.85 5.08 4.90
C GLY A 215 -13.47 6.25 5.67
N SER A 216 -12.74 6.86 6.61
CA SER A 216 -13.20 8.01 7.38
C SER A 216 -13.33 9.29 6.55
N LEU A 217 -12.47 9.49 5.56
CA LEU A 217 -12.52 10.65 4.68
C LEU A 217 -13.68 10.51 3.66
N LYS A 218 -13.87 9.30 3.12
CA LYS A 218 -14.87 9.00 2.07
C LYS A 218 -16.28 8.75 2.63
N GLN A 219 -16.74 9.61 3.55
CA GLN A 219 -18.13 9.58 4.05
C GLN A 219 -19.02 10.53 3.24
N LEU A 220 -20.25 10.09 2.93
CA LEU A 220 -21.21 10.96 2.24
C LEU A 220 -21.70 12.12 3.12
N ASP A 221 -21.80 11.88 4.42
CA ASP A 221 -22.07 12.92 5.41
C ASP A 221 -20.74 13.39 6.03
N PRO A 222 -20.30 14.63 5.80
CA PRO A 222 -19.11 15.20 6.41
C PRO A 222 -19.14 15.19 7.95
N MET A 223 -20.34 15.18 8.55
CA MET A 223 -20.47 15.10 10.01
C MET A 223 -19.93 13.77 10.54
N GLU A 224 -20.00 12.68 9.77
CA GLU A 224 -19.37 11.41 10.14
C GLU A 224 -17.85 11.49 10.06
N THR A 225 -17.29 12.22 9.09
CA THR A 225 -15.84 12.49 9.03
C THR A 225 -15.39 13.34 10.22
N SER A 226 -16.18 14.32 10.65
CA SER A 226 -15.82 15.22 11.77
C SER A 226 -15.64 14.50 13.11
N LYS A 227 -16.22 13.31 13.26
CA LYS A 227 -16.08 12.45 14.44
C LYS A 227 -14.82 11.58 14.40
N ARG A 228 -14.08 11.60 13.28
CA ARG A 228 -12.91 10.77 13.05
C ARG A 228 -11.65 11.62 13.29
N PRO A 229 -10.64 11.09 13.99
CA PRO A 229 -9.42 11.83 14.33
C PRO A 229 -8.45 11.88 13.13
N LEU A 230 -8.91 12.43 12.01
CA LEU A 230 -8.08 12.62 10.82
C LEU A 230 -7.08 13.75 11.05
N ARG A 231 -5.87 13.54 10.54
CA ARG A 231 -4.76 14.49 10.53
C ARG A 231 -4.28 14.71 9.10
N PHE A 232 -3.51 15.76 8.87
CA PHE A 232 -3.00 16.10 7.53
C PHE A 232 -1.57 16.59 7.55
N PHE A 233 -0.77 16.20 6.55
CA PHE A 233 0.51 16.83 6.25
C PHE A 233 0.59 17.20 4.77
N ALA A 234 0.93 18.45 4.48
CA ALA A 234 1.24 18.90 3.13
C ALA A 234 2.66 18.46 2.73
N TYR A 235 2.82 17.93 1.51
CA TYR A 235 4.10 17.43 1.00
C TYR A 235 4.44 17.93 -0.42
N SER A 236 3.49 18.53 -1.14
CA SER A 236 3.72 19.06 -2.49
C SER A 236 2.64 20.05 -2.89
N TRP A 237 2.73 20.59 -4.10
CA TRP A 237 1.68 21.37 -4.75
C TRP A 237 1.28 20.75 -6.10
N GLY A 238 0.16 21.21 -6.63
CA GLY A 238 -0.23 21.06 -8.04
C GLY A 238 -0.19 22.40 -8.76
N ARG A 239 -1.33 22.95 -9.16
CA ARG A 239 -1.39 24.30 -9.75
C ARG A 239 -0.97 25.37 -8.72
N ILE A 240 -0.03 26.25 -9.09
CA ILE A 240 0.36 27.41 -8.29
C ILE A 240 0.55 28.63 -9.19
N SER A 241 0.04 29.79 -8.78
CA SER A 241 0.18 31.04 -9.56
C SER A 241 0.17 32.28 -8.67
N PRO A 242 1.24 33.11 -8.69
CA PRO A 242 2.54 32.85 -9.34
C PRO A 242 3.37 31.79 -8.58
N LEU A 243 4.27 31.09 -9.29
CA LEU A 243 5.33 30.30 -8.66
C LEU A 243 6.52 31.22 -8.36
N LEU A 244 6.84 31.40 -7.08
CA LEU A 244 7.85 32.36 -6.62
C LEU A 244 9.11 31.70 -6.04
N TYR A 245 9.24 30.38 -6.18
CA TYR A 245 10.26 29.60 -5.49
C TYR A 245 11.10 28.81 -6.48
N GLU A 246 12.39 28.65 -6.16
CA GLU A 246 13.34 27.88 -6.97
C GLU A 246 13.61 26.49 -6.39
N LYS A 247 13.33 26.29 -5.09
CA LYS A 247 13.51 25.02 -4.39
C LYS A 247 12.20 24.50 -3.81
N HIS A 248 12.10 23.17 -3.74
CA HIS A 248 10.98 22.46 -3.12
C HIS A 248 10.89 22.75 -1.63
N SER A 249 12.03 22.73 -0.94
CA SER A 249 12.13 23.06 0.49
C SER A 249 11.55 24.43 0.82
N ASP A 250 11.74 25.44 -0.03
CA ASP A 250 11.17 26.78 0.18
C ASP A 250 9.63 26.78 0.10
N ILE A 251 9.05 26.00 -0.80
CA ILE A 251 7.59 25.86 -0.91
C ILE A 251 7.02 25.14 0.31
N ILE A 252 7.66 24.06 0.76
CA ILE A 252 7.24 23.33 1.95
C ILE A 252 7.35 24.23 3.20
N ASN A 253 8.43 25.00 3.33
CA ASN A 253 8.54 26.00 4.40
C ASN A 253 7.43 27.05 4.32
N ASN A 254 7.07 27.49 3.11
CA ASN A 254 5.97 28.43 2.93
C ASN A 254 4.60 27.83 3.31
N PHE A 255 4.39 26.52 3.25
CA PHE A 255 3.15 25.91 3.75
C PHE A 255 2.95 26.17 5.25
N ASN A 256 4.01 26.07 6.07
CA ASN A 256 3.93 26.44 7.49
C ASN A 256 3.53 27.93 7.66
N ASP A 257 4.13 28.81 6.87
CA ASP A 257 3.81 30.25 6.86
C ASP A 257 2.37 30.57 6.45
N LEU A 258 1.75 29.67 5.69
CA LEU A 258 0.35 29.73 5.27
C LEU A 258 -0.61 29.10 6.30
N GLY A 259 -0.09 28.45 7.35
CA GLY A 259 -0.86 27.75 8.37
C GLY A 259 -1.19 26.30 8.04
N LEU A 260 -0.50 25.72 7.05
CA LEU A 260 -0.64 24.31 6.67
C LEU A 260 0.47 23.49 7.35
N PRO A 261 0.14 22.38 8.01
CA PRO A 261 1.14 21.53 8.65
C PRO A 261 1.99 20.81 7.60
N VAL A 262 3.31 20.80 7.83
CA VAL A 262 4.27 19.97 7.08
C VAL A 262 4.97 19.02 8.03
N ASN A 263 5.50 17.93 7.48
CA ASN A 263 6.16 16.93 8.30
C ASN A 263 7.46 17.50 8.92
N PRO A 264 7.62 17.50 10.26
CA PRO A 264 8.79 18.08 10.91
C PRO A 264 10.08 17.29 10.67
N LEU A 265 9.98 16.07 10.15
CA LEU A 265 11.13 15.22 9.82
C LEU A 265 11.64 15.46 8.39
N SER A 266 10.99 16.31 7.59
CA SER A 266 11.45 16.63 6.24
C SER A 266 12.75 17.45 6.26
N THR A 267 13.83 16.89 5.73
CA THR A 267 15.17 17.52 5.76
C THR A 267 15.85 17.55 4.38
N VAL A 268 16.75 18.52 4.19
CA VAL A 268 17.55 18.65 2.95
C VAL A 268 18.85 17.86 3.09
N HIS A 269 19.21 17.16 2.04
CA HIS A 269 20.34 16.25 1.94
C HIS A 269 21.08 16.48 0.62
N ASP A 270 22.38 16.24 0.61
CA ASP A 270 23.27 16.74 -0.44
C ASP A 270 24.18 15.66 -1.05
N SER A 271 23.96 14.42 -0.63
CA SER A 271 24.78 13.25 -0.95
C SER A 271 24.06 11.95 -0.60
N LEU A 272 24.37 10.84 -1.32
CA LEU A 272 23.82 9.52 -1.01
C LEU A 272 24.10 9.12 0.44
N LYS A 273 25.31 9.39 0.94
CA LYS A 273 25.70 9.08 2.33
C LYS A 273 24.85 9.82 3.36
N SER A 274 24.43 11.06 3.07
CA SER A 274 23.51 11.78 3.96
C SER A 274 22.09 11.20 3.91
N LEU A 275 21.63 10.73 2.75
CA LEU A 275 20.34 10.05 2.59
C LEU A 275 20.30 8.69 3.30
N GLU A 276 21.40 7.93 3.24
CA GLU A 276 21.58 6.65 3.94
C GLU A 276 21.51 6.84 5.46
N LYS A 277 22.24 7.83 6.00
CA LYS A 277 22.17 8.15 7.44
C LYS A 277 20.78 8.52 7.89
N TYR A 278 20.07 9.34 7.10
CA TYR A 278 18.70 9.73 7.40
C TYR A 278 17.75 8.53 7.34
N TYR A 279 17.95 7.63 6.36
CA TYR A 279 17.19 6.37 6.28
C TYR A 279 17.35 5.52 7.53
N ASP A 280 18.57 5.30 7.98
CA ASP A 280 18.85 4.53 9.20
C ASP A 280 18.27 5.20 10.46
N GLU A 281 18.30 6.53 10.52
CA GLU A 281 17.74 7.29 11.63
C GLU A 281 16.22 7.12 11.72
N ILE A 282 15.50 7.36 10.62
CA ILE A 282 14.04 7.24 10.57
C ILE A 282 13.62 5.78 10.77
N LEU A 283 14.35 4.82 10.22
CA LEU A 283 14.06 3.40 10.42
C LEU A 283 14.14 3.01 11.91
N ARG A 284 15.10 3.55 12.67
CA ARG A 284 15.20 3.32 14.12
C ARG A 284 14.09 4.01 14.91
N LYS A 285 13.73 5.23 14.51
CA LYS A 285 12.67 6.03 15.17
C LYS A 285 11.26 5.64 14.75
N ARG A 286 11.10 4.77 13.75
CA ARG A 286 9.83 4.46 13.08
C ARG A 286 8.66 4.21 14.04
N ILE A 287 8.91 3.48 15.13
CA ILE A 287 7.90 3.12 16.13
C ILE A 287 7.50 4.33 16.99
N ASP A 288 8.42 5.26 17.22
CA ASP A 288 8.23 6.41 18.12
C ASP A 288 7.63 7.64 17.41
N ILE A 289 7.48 7.59 16.08
CA ILE A 289 6.98 8.71 15.26
C ILE A 289 5.47 8.96 15.49
N GLY A 290 4.72 7.96 15.96
CA GLY A 290 3.31 8.10 16.33
C GLY A 290 2.32 8.05 15.16
N TYR A 291 2.79 7.74 13.95
CA TYR A 291 1.97 7.45 12.77
C TYR A 291 2.70 6.50 11.82
N ASP A 292 1.96 5.81 10.98
CA ASP A 292 2.52 4.83 10.05
C ASP A 292 3.27 5.48 8.89
N ILE A 293 4.46 4.95 8.63
CA ILE A 293 5.30 5.28 7.47
C ILE A 293 5.81 3.98 6.84
N ASP A 294 5.87 3.91 5.50
CA ASP A 294 6.32 2.72 4.75
C ASP A 294 7.69 2.91 4.07
N GLY A 295 8.32 4.07 4.24
CA GLY A 295 9.63 4.37 3.69
C GLY A 295 9.98 5.85 3.80
N ILE A 296 10.89 6.29 2.93
CA ILE A 296 11.24 7.69 2.72
C ILE A 296 11.06 8.05 1.26
N VAL A 297 10.52 9.23 0.98
CA VAL A 297 10.51 9.81 -0.35
C VAL A 297 11.70 10.76 -0.48
N TYR A 298 12.54 10.54 -1.49
CA TYR A 298 13.57 11.48 -1.90
C TYR A 298 13.08 12.27 -3.11
N LYS A 299 13.15 13.59 -3.05
CA LYS A 299 12.74 14.49 -4.13
C LYS A 299 13.86 15.46 -4.47
N LEU A 300 14.17 15.64 -5.75
CA LEU A 300 15.14 16.64 -6.21
C LEU A 300 14.77 18.04 -5.71
N ASN A 301 15.64 18.77 -5.03
CA ASN A 301 15.25 20.02 -4.37
C ASN A 301 15.00 21.15 -5.40
N ARG A 302 15.82 21.26 -6.44
CA ARG A 302 15.72 22.31 -7.48
C ARG A 302 14.56 22.11 -8.44
N LEU A 303 13.73 23.15 -8.62
CA LEU A 303 12.51 23.06 -9.44
C LEU A 303 12.75 23.18 -10.95
N ASP A 304 13.73 23.98 -11.36
CA ASP A 304 14.13 24.10 -12.77
C ASP A 304 14.62 22.76 -13.33
N TRP A 305 15.30 21.96 -12.50
CA TRP A 305 15.69 20.60 -12.86
C TRP A 305 14.50 19.65 -12.94
N ARG A 306 13.49 19.79 -12.06
CA ARG A 306 12.24 19.01 -12.14
C ARG A 306 11.49 19.28 -13.44
N GLU A 307 11.46 20.54 -13.88
CA GLU A 307 10.81 20.94 -15.14
C GLU A 307 11.50 20.30 -16.35
N ARG A 308 12.84 20.25 -16.36
CA ARG A 308 13.61 19.57 -17.42
C ARG A 308 13.38 18.06 -17.41
N LEU A 309 13.40 17.43 -16.23
CA LEU A 309 13.22 15.98 -16.07
C LEU A 309 11.81 15.51 -16.41
N GLN A 310 10.81 16.34 -16.13
CA GLN A 310 9.39 16.03 -16.29
C GLN A 310 8.98 14.75 -15.53
N SER A 311 7.81 14.21 -15.90
CA SER A 311 7.30 12.95 -15.39
C SER A 311 7.18 11.94 -16.54
N THR A 312 7.17 10.66 -16.19
CA THR A 312 6.56 9.65 -17.05
C THR A 312 5.04 9.76 -16.93
N ASP A 313 4.31 8.89 -17.64
CA ASP A 313 2.85 8.82 -17.51
C ASP A 313 2.39 8.42 -16.09
N HIS A 314 3.27 7.89 -15.23
CA HIS A 314 2.90 7.24 -13.96
C HIS A 314 3.65 7.72 -12.73
N HIS A 315 4.86 8.25 -12.91
CA HIS A 315 5.69 8.75 -11.83
C HIS A 315 6.62 9.88 -12.28
N PRO A 316 6.93 10.84 -11.41
CA PRO A 316 7.94 11.86 -11.67
C PRO A 316 9.33 11.23 -11.73
N ARG A 317 10.18 11.66 -12.69
CA ARG A 317 11.58 11.19 -12.74
C ARG A 317 12.42 11.75 -11.60
N TRP A 318 12.00 12.89 -11.04
CA TRP A 318 12.71 13.64 -10.00
C TRP A 318 12.38 13.20 -8.57
N ALA A 319 11.63 12.11 -8.36
CA ALA A 319 11.40 11.55 -7.03
C ALA A 319 11.41 10.02 -7.02
N ILE A 320 11.84 9.45 -5.88
CA ILE A 320 11.86 8.01 -5.64
C ILE A 320 11.45 7.69 -4.19
N ALA A 321 10.74 6.58 -3.99
CA ALA A 321 10.31 6.09 -2.69
C ALA A 321 11.19 4.92 -2.25
N HIS A 322 12.10 5.16 -1.30
CA HIS A 322 12.94 4.12 -0.71
C HIS A 322 12.16 3.44 0.43
N LYS A 323 11.56 2.28 0.13
CA LYS A 323 10.70 1.56 1.09
C LYS A 323 11.51 0.92 2.21
N PHE A 324 10.91 0.84 3.39
CA PHE A 324 11.48 0.06 4.49
C PHE A 324 11.33 -1.44 4.23
N PRO A 325 12.26 -2.27 4.71
CA PRO A 325 12.06 -3.71 4.71
C PRO A 325 10.84 -4.04 5.57
N ALA A 326 9.97 -4.93 5.09
CA ALA A 326 8.83 -5.39 5.88
C ALA A 326 9.32 -6.08 7.17
N GLU A 327 8.79 -5.65 8.32
CA GLU A 327 9.27 -6.06 9.64
C GLU A 327 9.06 -7.56 9.86
N ARG A 328 10.15 -8.25 10.25
CA ARG A 328 10.16 -9.66 10.61
C ARG A 328 10.47 -9.80 12.09
N VAL A 329 9.64 -10.56 12.80
CA VAL A 329 9.90 -10.93 14.18
C VAL A 329 9.79 -12.43 14.35
N ALA A 330 10.49 -12.97 15.34
CA ALA A 330 10.31 -14.36 15.71
C ALA A 330 9.11 -14.48 16.67
N SER A 331 8.23 -15.44 16.41
CA SER A 331 7.22 -15.89 17.37
C SER A 331 7.15 -17.42 17.36
N GLU A 332 6.23 -17.99 18.13
CA GLU A 332 6.02 -19.42 18.29
C GLU A 332 4.59 -19.78 17.90
N ILE A 333 4.40 -20.83 17.11
CA ILE A 333 3.07 -21.34 16.75
C ILE A 333 2.51 -22.13 17.93
N ILE A 334 1.51 -21.59 18.60
CA ILE A 334 0.80 -22.25 19.71
C ILE A 334 -0.16 -23.32 19.17
N ASP A 335 -0.90 -22.98 18.12
CA ASP A 335 -1.88 -23.88 17.51
C ASP A 335 -2.20 -23.45 16.08
N VAL A 336 -2.98 -24.26 15.35
CA VAL A 336 -3.48 -23.90 14.02
C VAL A 336 -4.98 -24.12 13.95
N HIS A 337 -5.71 -23.07 13.60
CA HIS A 337 -7.14 -23.14 13.35
C HIS A 337 -7.42 -23.05 11.85
N ILE A 338 -8.58 -23.55 11.44
CA ILE A 338 -8.99 -23.65 10.04
C ILE A 338 -10.18 -22.73 9.83
N GLN A 339 -10.03 -21.74 8.96
CA GLN A 339 -11.12 -20.87 8.53
C GLN A 339 -11.77 -21.43 7.26
N VAL A 340 -13.10 -21.48 7.23
CA VAL A 340 -13.86 -21.95 6.06
C VAL A 340 -14.43 -20.75 5.31
N GLY A 341 -13.81 -20.41 4.18
CA GLY A 341 -14.20 -19.26 3.37
C GLY A 341 -15.52 -19.47 2.60
N ARG A 342 -16.00 -18.38 2.00
CA ARG A 342 -17.21 -18.30 1.14
C ARG A 342 -17.35 -19.45 0.13
N THR A 343 -16.26 -19.79 -0.54
CA THR A 343 -16.20 -20.80 -1.60
C THR A 343 -15.80 -22.18 -1.08
N GLY A 344 -15.87 -22.39 0.24
CA GLY A 344 -15.51 -23.63 0.91
C GLY A 344 -14.03 -23.81 1.20
N VAL A 345 -13.16 -22.90 0.75
CA VAL A 345 -11.70 -22.99 0.98
C VAL A 345 -11.40 -23.08 2.47
N LEU A 346 -10.60 -24.08 2.85
CA LEU A 346 -10.10 -24.31 4.19
C LEU A 346 -8.72 -23.66 4.34
N THR A 347 -8.72 -22.46 4.92
CA THR A 347 -7.50 -21.66 5.12
C THR A 347 -6.91 -21.93 6.50
N PRO A 348 -5.69 -22.49 6.59
CA PRO A 348 -5.01 -22.67 7.87
C PRO A 348 -4.42 -21.34 8.38
N VAL A 349 -4.66 -21.06 9.66
CA VAL A 349 -4.21 -19.84 10.34
C VAL A 349 -3.50 -20.24 11.64
N ALA A 350 -2.23 -19.84 11.77
CA ALA A 350 -1.45 -20.04 12.98
C ALA A 350 -1.95 -19.11 14.09
N ARG A 351 -2.23 -19.69 15.26
CA ARG A 351 -2.24 -18.98 16.53
C ARG A 351 -0.79 -18.83 16.99
N LEU A 352 -0.35 -17.60 17.17
CA LEU A 352 1.00 -17.28 17.58
C LEU A 352 1.03 -16.89 19.05
N LYS A 353 2.18 -17.11 19.70
CA LYS A 353 2.50 -16.38 20.92
C LYS A 353 2.47 -14.87 20.59
N PRO A 354 1.68 -14.05 21.31
CA PRO A 354 1.55 -12.63 20.99
C PRO A 354 2.92 -11.96 20.84
N VAL A 355 3.13 -11.27 19.73
CA VAL A 355 4.38 -10.58 19.40
C VAL A 355 4.07 -9.23 18.78
N MET A 356 4.87 -8.20 19.08
CA MET A 356 4.73 -6.89 18.47
C MET A 356 5.39 -6.88 17.08
N ILE A 357 4.66 -6.46 16.04
CA ILE A 357 5.18 -6.23 14.68
C ILE A 357 4.57 -4.96 14.12
N GLY A 358 5.39 -3.97 13.78
CA GLY A 358 4.94 -2.69 13.26
C GLY A 358 3.90 -2.04 14.17
N GLY A 359 4.19 -1.94 15.47
CA GLY A 359 3.32 -1.28 16.45
C GLY A 359 2.06 -2.06 16.87
N ALA A 360 1.69 -3.18 16.25
CA ALA A 360 0.52 -3.96 16.67
C ALA A 360 0.89 -5.32 17.26
N VAL A 361 0.08 -5.78 18.23
CA VAL A 361 0.16 -7.12 18.80
C VAL A 361 -0.41 -8.13 17.80
N VAL A 362 0.48 -8.94 17.23
CA VAL A 362 0.14 -10.04 16.33
C VAL A 362 0.02 -11.34 17.12
N SER A 363 -1.18 -11.91 17.12
CA SER A 363 -1.48 -13.23 17.71
C SER A 363 -1.97 -14.26 16.70
N ASN A 364 -2.15 -13.86 15.44
CA ASN A 364 -2.56 -14.74 14.36
C ASN A 364 -1.71 -14.46 13.12
N ALA A 365 -1.35 -15.50 12.38
CA ALA A 365 -0.72 -15.36 11.08
C ALA A 365 -1.24 -16.39 10.07
N SER A 366 -1.37 -15.96 8.82
CA SER A 366 -1.71 -16.84 7.71
C SER A 366 -0.60 -17.87 7.48
N LEU A 367 -1.01 -19.11 7.24
CA LEU A 367 -0.15 -20.17 6.71
C LEU A 367 -0.36 -20.40 5.19
N HIS A 368 -1.16 -19.54 4.56
CA HIS A 368 -1.62 -19.60 3.16
C HIS A 368 -2.45 -20.84 2.81
N ASN A 369 -1.83 -22.01 2.74
CA ASN A 369 -2.47 -23.27 2.37
C ASN A 369 -1.63 -24.47 2.88
N TYR A 370 -2.19 -25.68 2.77
CA TYR A 370 -1.52 -26.89 3.25
C TYR A 370 -0.28 -27.30 2.44
N GLU A 371 -0.19 -26.93 1.17
CA GLU A 371 1.02 -27.17 0.35
C GLU A 371 2.18 -26.32 0.88
N ASP A 372 1.94 -25.05 1.23
CA ASP A 372 2.93 -24.17 1.84
C ASP A 372 3.38 -24.66 3.22
N ILE A 373 2.46 -25.17 4.04
CA ILE A 373 2.77 -25.80 5.33
C ILE A 373 3.73 -26.98 5.13
N GLN A 374 3.44 -27.87 4.19
CA GLN A 374 4.29 -29.02 3.90
C GLN A 374 5.65 -28.60 3.33
N LYS A 375 5.67 -27.68 2.38
CA LYS A 375 6.90 -27.17 1.75
C LYS A 375 7.84 -26.50 2.74
N LYS A 376 7.28 -25.74 3.68
CA LYS A 376 8.03 -25.06 4.75
C LYS A 376 8.26 -25.98 5.98
N ASP A 377 7.69 -27.19 5.97
CA ASP A 377 7.69 -28.17 7.07
C ASP A 377 7.25 -27.52 8.39
N ILE A 378 6.14 -26.78 8.38
CA ILE A 378 5.63 -26.06 9.56
C ILE A 378 4.96 -27.03 10.53
N ARG A 379 5.28 -26.92 11.82
CA ARG A 379 4.73 -27.75 12.89
C ARG A 379 4.22 -26.89 14.05
N ILE A 380 3.30 -27.45 14.83
CA ILE A 380 2.81 -26.77 16.03
C ILE A 380 3.89 -26.82 17.11
N GLY A 381 4.20 -25.67 17.71
CA GLY A 381 5.33 -25.44 18.60
C GLY A 381 6.58 -24.90 17.90
N ASP A 382 6.58 -24.75 16.57
CA ASP A 382 7.73 -24.18 15.87
C ASP A 382 7.92 -22.70 16.22
N LYS A 383 9.19 -22.30 16.39
CA LYS A 383 9.56 -20.90 16.29
C LYS A 383 9.63 -20.50 14.82
N VAL A 384 8.96 -19.41 14.47
CA VAL A 384 8.80 -18.98 13.08
C VAL A 384 9.09 -17.50 12.93
N TRP A 385 9.61 -17.13 11.76
CA TRP A 385 9.65 -15.74 11.35
C TRP A 385 8.26 -15.33 10.86
N VAL A 386 7.67 -14.38 11.57
CA VAL A 386 6.40 -13.74 11.23
C VAL A 386 6.72 -12.40 10.63
N GLN A 387 6.13 -12.12 9.47
CA GLN A 387 6.29 -10.84 8.82
C GLN A 387 4.94 -10.13 8.77
N ARG A 388 4.99 -8.84 9.03
CA ARG A 388 3.89 -7.93 8.72
C ARG A 388 4.42 -6.89 7.74
N ALA A 389 3.78 -6.79 6.59
CA ALA A 389 4.10 -5.83 5.56
C ALA A 389 2.96 -4.81 5.52
N GLY A 390 3.19 -3.65 6.15
CA GLY A 390 2.17 -2.62 6.36
C GLY A 390 0.89 -3.19 6.95
N ASP A 391 -0.15 -3.14 6.14
CA ASP A 391 -1.57 -3.18 6.51
C ASP A 391 -2.26 -4.55 6.45
N VAL A 392 -1.49 -5.64 6.35
CA VAL A 392 -2.03 -6.95 5.97
C VAL A 392 -1.86 -8.03 7.03
N ILE A 393 -2.74 -9.05 6.92
CA ILE A 393 -2.72 -10.31 7.68
C ILE A 393 -1.27 -10.77 7.83
N PRO A 394 -0.74 -10.79 9.05
CA PRO A 394 0.60 -11.27 9.31
C PRO A 394 0.77 -12.68 8.73
N GLN A 395 1.94 -13.00 8.22
CA GLN A 395 2.19 -14.30 7.59
C GLN A 395 3.42 -14.97 8.17
N VAL A 396 3.36 -16.30 8.24
CA VAL A 396 4.52 -17.12 8.58
C VAL A 396 5.40 -17.28 7.34
N ILE A 397 6.59 -16.70 7.39
CA ILE A 397 7.55 -16.72 6.29
C ILE A 397 8.25 -18.08 6.26
N GLU A 398 8.88 -18.46 7.36
CA GLU A 398 9.67 -19.68 7.46
C GLU A 398 9.81 -20.15 8.91
N VAL A 399 10.17 -21.42 9.08
CA VAL A 399 10.52 -21.98 10.37
C VAL A 399 11.98 -21.70 10.70
N ILE A 400 12.25 -21.32 11.94
CA ILE A 400 13.58 -21.21 12.51
C ILE A 400 14.06 -22.62 12.89
N LYS A 401 14.46 -23.41 11.89
CA LYS A 401 14.79 -24.85 12.05
C LYS A 401 15.85 -25.12 13.13
N SER A 402 16.81 -24.22 13.30
CA SER A 402 17.85 -24.32 14.34
C SER A 402 17.33 -24.26 15.79
N LYS A 403 16.09 -23.80 15.98
CA LYS A 403 15.41 -23.73 17.29
C LYS A 403 14.33 -24.80 17.46
N ARG A 404 14.17 -25.70 16.48
CA ARG A 404 13.19 -26.77 16.54
C ARG A 404 13.64 -27.81 17.56
N LYS A 405 12.74 -28.14 18.49
CA LYS A 405 12.89 -29.28 19.40
C LYS A 405 12.49 -30.55 18.67
N ASP A 406 13.10 -31.68 19.01
CA ASP A 406 12.71 -32.97 18.41
C ASP A 406 11.27 -33.33 18.80
N SER A 407 10.52 -33.91 17.85
CA SER A 407 9.13 -34.38 18.01
C SER A 407 8.03 -33.29 18.16
N LEU A 408 8.03 -32.27 17.30
CA LEU A 408 6.89 -31.36 17.18
C LEU A 408 5.73 -31.96 16.36
N ARG A 409 4.50 -31.60 16.74
CA ARG A 409 3.24 -32.09 16.14
C ARG A 409 3.05 -31.53 14.72
N GLU A 410 2.91 -32.44 13.75
CA GLU A 410 2.61 -32.09 12.36
C GLU A 410 1.20 -31.52 12.19
N ILE A 411 1.07 -30.56 11.27
CA ILE A 411 -0.22 -30.01 10.87
C ILE A 411 -0.78 -30.87 9.73
N LYS A 412 -1.82 -31.66 10.02
CA LYS A 412 -2.43 -32.56 9.05
C LYS A 412 -3.46 -31.84 8.18
N ILE A 413 -3.59 -32.29 6.94
CA ILE A 413 -4.67 -31.88 6.04
C ILE A 413 -5.99 -32.44 6.59
N PRO A 414 -7.03 -31.61 6.76
CA PRO A 414 -8.33 -32.07 7.24
C PRO A 414 -9.01 -32.91 6.16
N GLU A 415 -9.55 -34.07 6.54
CA GLU A 415 -10.40 -34.91 5.67
C GLU A 415 -11.86 -34.44 5.67
N LYS A 416 -12.25 -33.68 6.69
CA LYS A 416 -13.61 -33.15 6.88
C LYS A 416 -13.58 -31.68 7.24
N CYS A 417 -14.60 -30.95 6.79
CA CYS A 417 -14.82 -29.57 7.17
C CYS A 417 -15.04 -29.46 8.68
N PRO A 418 -14.29 -28.59 9.39
CA PRO A 418 -14.42 -28.44 10.84
C PRO A 418 -15.75 -27.81 11.28
N VAL A 419 -16.53 -27.26 10.33
CA VAL A 419 -17.80 -26.59 10.62
C VAL A 419 -19.01 -27.49 10.38
N CYS A 420 -19.06 -28.18 9.23
CA CYS A 420 -20.24 -28.96 8.83
C CYS A 420 -19.98 -30.47 8.69
N GLY A 421 -18.74 -30.93 8.86
CA GLY A 421 -18.37 -32.33 8.76
C GLY A 421 -18.35 -32.91 7.33
N SER A 422 -18.75 -32.14 6.30
CA SER A 422 -18.68 -32.57 4.90
C SER A 422 -17.23 -32.86 4.47
N PRO A 423 -17.01 -33.71 3.45
CA PRO A 423 -15.68 -33.99 2.91
C PRO A 423 -14.89 -32.71 2.57
N ALA A 424 -13.58 -32.76 2.83
CA ALA A 424 -12.63 -31.72 2.50
C ALA A 424 -11.70 -32.22 1.39
N GLU A 425 -11.88 -31.70 0.18
CA GLU A 425 -11.28 -32.26 -1.04
C GLU A 425 -10.63 -31.16 -1.90
N LYS A 426 -9.67 -31.54 -2.75
CA LYS A 426 -9.14 -30.65 -3.79
C LYS A 426 -10.09 -30.69 -4.99
N GLU A 427 -10.52 -29.52 -5.46
CA GLU A 427 -11.27 -29.44 -6.71
C GLU A 427 -10.41 -29.86 -7.91
N LEU A 428 -10.99 -30.65 -8.80
CA LEU A 428 -10.37 -31.04 -10.06
C LEU A 428 -10.60 -29.91 -11.08
N LEU A 429 -9.53 -29.23 -11.50
CA LEU A 429 -9.60 -28.17 -12.51
C LEU A 429 -9.31 -28.75 -13.89
N SER A 430 -10.10 -28.36 -14.88
CA SER A 430 -9.83 -28.59 -16.30
C SER A 430 -9.37 -27.29 -16.98
N ASP A 431 -8.51 -27.42 -17.99
CA ASP A 431 -8.29 -26.32 -18.93
C ASP A 431 -9.52 -26.11 -19.84
N LYS A 432 -9.58 -24.96 -20.53
CA LYS A 432 -10.73 -24.60 -21.38
C LYS A 432 -11.06 -25.63 -22.47
N ASP A 433 -10.09 -26.44 -22.86
CA ASP A 433 -10.22 -27.47 -23.89
C ASP A 433 -10.51 -28.87 -23.28
N GLY A 434 -10.61 -28.99 -21.96
CA GLY A 434 -10.86 -30.25 -21.24
C GLY A 434 -9.73 -31.29 -21.34
N LYS A 435 -8.55 -30.90 -21.82
CA LYS A 435 -7.43 -31.79 -22.16
C LYS A 435 -6.41 -31.94 -21.03
N LYS A 436 -6.33 -30.98 -20.11
CA LYS A 436 -5.50 -31.08 -18.90
C LYS A 436 -6.36 -31.01 -17.65
N MET A 437 -6.33 -32.07 -16.86
CA MET A 437 -6.82 -32.09 -15.49
C MET A 437 -5.67 -31.84 -14.52
N SER A 438 -5.87 -30.90 -13.60
CA SER A 438 -4.97 -30.66 -12.47
C SER A 438 -5.80 -30.39 -11.23
N TYR A 439 -5.39 -30.90 -10.09
CA TYR A 439 -6.02 -30.52 -8.83
C TYR A 439 -5.65 -29.08 -8.47
N GLU A 440 -6.60 -28.33 -7.92
CA GLU A 440 -6.30 -27.03 -7.33
C GLU A 440 -5.37 -27.16 -6.10
N LYS A 441 -4.77 -26.04 -5.69
CA LYS A 441 -3.89 -26.00 -4.51
C LYS A 441 -4.65 -25.97 -3.18
N TYR A 442 -5.88 -25.49 -3.20
CA TYR A 442 -6.70 -25.29 -2.01
C TYR A 442 -7.48 -26.56 -1.66
N ILE A 443 -7.72 -26.77 -0.37
CA ILE A 443 -8.65 -27.80 0.11
C ILE A 443 -10.00 -27.11 0.33
N ARG A 444 -11.09 -27.73 -0.12
CA ARG A 444 -12.44 -27.16 0.00
C ARG A 444 -13.40 -28.09 0.69
N CYS A 445 -14.25 -27.50 1.53
CA CYS A 445 -15.45 -28.11 2.03
C CYS A 445 -16.47 -28.31 0.88
N THR A 446 -16.86 -29.56 0.63
CA THR A 446 -17.86 -29.92 -0.40
C THR A 446 -19.31 -29.68 0.04
N GLY A 447 -19.54 -29.32 1.30
CA GLY A 447 -20.89 -29.10 1.86
C GLY A 447 -21.71 -27.98 1.23
N GLY A 448 -21.12 -27.09 0.43
CA GLY A 448 -21.85 -26.05 -0.29
C GLY A 448 -22.83 -25.27 0.62
N PHE A 449 -24.13 -25.32 0.30
CA PHE A 449 -25.18 -24.64 1.06
C PHE A 449 -25.50 -25.27 2.42
N SER A 450 -25.15 -26.53 2.67
CA SER A 450 -25.31 -27.15 3.99
C SER A 450 -24.21 -26.74 4.98
N CYS A 451 -23.14 -26.11 4.50
CA CYS A 451 -22.10 -25.56 5.35
C CYS A 451 -22.49 -24.17 5.86
N SER A 452 -22.76 -24.06 7.16
CA SER A 452 -23.14 -22.79 7.80
C SER A 452 -22.08 -21.68 7.63
N SER A 453 -20.78 -22.02 7.62
CA SER A 453 -19.73 -21.04 7.34
C SER A 453 -19.78 -20.53 5.90
N GLN A 454 -19.97 -21.42 4.92
CA GLN A 454 -20.13 -21.00 3.53
C GLN A 454 -21.39 -20.16 3.35
N ALA A 455 -22.51 -20.53 3.98
CA ALA A 455 -23.74 -19.75 3.94
C ALA A 455 -23.54 -18.35 4.56
N LYS A 456 -22.94 -18.28 5.75
CA LYS A 456 -22.65 -17.00 6.44
C LYS A 456 -21.70 -16.12 5.63
N GLU A 457 -20.60 -16.67 5.11
CA GLU A 457 -19.63 -15.91 4.31
C GLU A 457 -20.19 -15.53 2.93
N ARG A 458 -21.06 -16.35 2.33
CA ARG A 458 -21.81 -15.97 1.12
C ARG A 458 -22.81 -14.87 1.39
N LEU A 459 -23.53 -14.91 2.51
CA LEU A 459 -24.45 -13.84 2.91
C LEU A 459 -23.68 -12.55 3.18
N LYS A 460 -22.60 -12.61 3.98
CA LYS A 460 -21.69 -11.48 4.19
C LYS A 460 -21.20 -10.89 2.87
N HIS A 461 -20.82 -11.74 1.91
CA HIS A 461 -20.42 -11.29 0.59
C HIS A 461 -21.58 -10.75 -0.26
N PHE A 462 -22.79 -11.30 -0.12
CA PHE A 462 -23.97 -10.83 -0.83
C PHE A 462 -24.42 -9.46 -0.32
N VAL A 463 -24.28 -9.21 0.99
CA VAL A 463 -24.58 -7.91 1.61
C VAL A 463 -23.34 -7.00 1.72
N SER A 464 -22.18 -7.44 1.23
CA SER A 464 -20.98 -6.59 1.19
C SER A 464 -21.18 -5.52 0.13
N LYS A 465 -20.79 -4.29 0.46
CA LYS A 465 -21.00 -3.07 -0.35
C LYS A 465 -20.50 -3.16 -1.78
#